data_AF-A0A4E0R055-F1
#
_entry.id   AF-A0A4E0R055-F1
#
_cell.length_a   1.000
_cell.length_b   1.000
_cell.length_c   1.000
_cell.angle_alpha   90.00
_cell.angle_beta   90.00
_cell.angle_gamma   90.00
#
_symmetry.space_group_name_H-M   'P 1'
#
loop_
_entity.id
_entity.type
_entity.pdbx_description
1 polymer ?
#
loop_
_entity_poly.entity_id
_entity_poly.type
_entity_poly.pdbx_seq_one_letter_code
_entity_poly.pdbx_strand_id
1 'polypeptide(L)'
;MLKERFRNRQIENVPEHINKLRTARLVFDKSYDFKLGDLVVWKKGLKNKARPLFNEPAIVMQILDTPLRDQEKQDSGTPYFNEPLDLVLGLIDDDGDFVIFYYDKRRFEPYQE
;
A
#
# COMPACT_ATOMS: atom_id res chain seq x y z
N MET A 1 -7.24 16.83 3.39
CA MET A 1 -8.05 15.99 2.48
C MET A 1 -7.28 15.71 1.19
N LEU A 2 -7.47 14.55 0.55
CA LEU A 2 -6.77 14.19 -0.69
C LEU A 2 -6.96 15.21 -1.84
N LYS A 3 -8.11 15.89 -1.84
CA LYS A 3 -8.44 17.05 -2.69
C LYS A 3 -7.51 18.26 -2.51
N GLU A 4 -6.73 18.33 -1.43
CA GLU A 4 -5.73 19.37 -1.19
C GLU A 4 -4.35 18.99 -1.72
N ARG A 5 -4.00 17.69 -1.72
CA ARG A 5 -2.69 17.18 -2.21
C ARG A 5 -2.45 17.46 -3.70
N PHE A 6 -3.53 17.62 -4.47
CA PHE A 6 -3.47 17.91 -5.91
C PHE A 6 -3.97 19.31 -6.27
N ARG A 7 -4.44 20.09 -5.29
CA ARG A 7 -4.95 21.45 -5.52
C ARG A 7 -3.72 22.31 -5.87
N ASN A 8 -3.58 22.68 -7.14
CA ASN A 8 -2.46 23.48 -7.69
C ASN A 8 -1.19 22.71 -8.10
N ARG A 9 -1.25 21.38 -8.29
CA ARG A 9 -0.07 20.65 -8.77
C ARG A 9 0.24 21.00 -10.23
N GLN A 10 1.39 21.62 -10.48
CA GLN A 10 1.96 21.78 -11.82
C GLN A 10 3.07 20.75 -12.06
N ILE A 11 3.17 20.23 -13.29
CA ILE A 11 4.23 19.30 -13.69
C ILE A 11 5.24 20.09 -14.50
N GLU A 12 6.34 20.50 -13.85
CA GLU A 12 7.38 21.34 -14.47
C GLU A 12 8.27 20.54 -15.44
N ASN A 13 8.54 19.27 -15.14
CA ASN A 13 9.35 18.38 -15.98
C ASN A 13 8.53 17.15 -16.41
N VAL A 14 7.88 17.27 -17.57
CA VAL A 14 7.01 16.21 -18.11
C VAL A 14 7.78 14.91 -18.40
N PRO A 15 8.96 14.92 -19.07
CA PRO A 15 9.74 13.70 -19.29
C PRO A 15 10.09 12.96 -18.00
N GLU A 16 10.55 13.67 -16.96
CA GLU A 16 10.86 13.05 -15.67
C GLU A 16 9.60 12.49 -15.00
N HIS A 17 8.47 13.20 -15.09
CA HIS A 17 7.20 12.73 -14.58
C HIS A 17 6.75 11.42 -15.26
N ILE A 18 6.88 11.33 -16.59
CA ILE A 18 6.59 10.11 -17.36
C ILE A 18 7.45 8.94 -16.87
N ASN A 19 8.74 9.18 -16.64
CA ASN A 19 9.64 8.14 -16.12
C ASN A 19 9.21 7.70 -14.71
N LYS A 20 8.84 8.62 -13.82
CA LYS A 20 8.30 8.28 -12.48
C LYS A 20 7.04 7.40 -12.59
N LEU A 21 6.12 7.71 -13.50
CA LEU A 21 4.91 6.90 -13.72
C LEU A 21 5.25 5.49 -14.22
N ARG A 22 6.15 5.38 -15.20
CA ARG A 22 6.59 4.09 -15.74
C ARG A 22 7.25 3.23 -14.67
N THR A 23 8.17 3.81 -13.88
CA THR A 23 8.82 3.12 -12.78
C THR A 23 7.83 2.68 -11.71
N ALA A 24 6.91 3.56 -11.29
CA ALA A 24 5.90 3.22 -10.29
C ALA A 24 5.00 2.07 -10.76
N ARG A 25 4.61 2.05 -12.04
CA ARG A 25 3.84 0.96 -12.64
C ARG A 25 4.61 -0.37 -12.62
N LEU A 26 5.88 -0.37 -13.02
CA LEU A 26 6.71 -1.57 -12.99
C LEU A 26 6.90 -2.13 -11.57
N VAL A 27 7.09 -1.24 -10.59
CA VAL A 27 7.18 -1.63 -9.18
C VAL A 27 5.85 -2.20 -8.67
N PHE A 28 4.72 -1.59 -9.04
CA PHE A 28 3.39 -2.05 -8.67
C PHE A 28 3.07 -3.44 -9.25
N ASP A 29 3.38 -3.66 -10.53
CA ASP A 29 3.08 -4.90 -11.25
C ASP A 29 3.92 -6.11 -10.76
N LYS A 30 5.05 -5.87 -10.08
CA LYS A 30 5.90 -6.94 -9.53
C LYS A 30 5.20 -7.70 -8.40
N SER A 31 4.67 -8.89 -8.64
CA SER A 31 4.04 -9.69 -7.57
C SER A 31 5.07 -10.46 -6.73
N TYR A 32 4.69 -10.78 -5.49
CA TYR A 32 5.40 -11.68 -4.61
C TYR A 32 4.41 -12.69 -4.01
N ASP A 33 4.87 -13.93 -3.84
CA ASP A 33 4.07 -15.01 -3.25
C ASP A 33 4.31 -15.06 -1.75
N PHE A 34 3.55 -14.25 -1.02
CA PHE A 34 3.62 -14.19 0.44
C PHE A 34 3.07 -15.47 1.09
N LYS A 35 3.54 -15.73 2.31
CA LYS A 35 3.07 -16.80 3.20
C LYS A 35 2.85 -16.26 4.62
N LEU A 36 2.09 -17.01 5.41
CA LEU A 36 1.90 -16.71 6.83
C LEU A 36 3.25 -16.62 7.55
N GLY A 37 3.44 -15.55 8.31
CA GLY A 37 4.67 -15.28 9.05
C GLY A 37 5.75 -14.54 8.27
N ASP A 38 5.60 -14.33 6.96
CA ASP A 38 6.56 -13.52 6.20
C ASP A 38 6.60 -12.09 6.73
N LEU A 39 7.79 -11.50 6.81
CA LEU A 39 7.98 -10.08 7.05
C LEU A 39 7.92 -9.33 5.73
N VAL A 40 7.14 -8.24 5.71
CA VAL A 40 6.94 -7.42 4.51
C VAL A 40 7.11 -5.95 4.83
N VAL A 41 7.43 -5.18 3.80
CA VAL A 41 7.60 -3.72 3.83
C VAL A 41 6.94 -3.10 2.61
N TRP A 42 6.64 -1.80 2.68
CA TRP A 42 6.14 -1.07 1.52
C TRP A 42 7.16 -1.07 0.40
N LYS A 43 6.70 -1.38 -0.81
CA LYS A 43 7.46 -1.06 -2.02
C LYS A 43 7.67 0.44 -2.12
N LYS A 44 8.84 0.82 -2.65
CA LYS A 44 9.20 2.22 -2.77
C LYS A 44 8.16 3.03 -3.53
N GLY A 45 7.60 4.04 -2.87
CA GLY A 45 6.63 4.98 -3.47
C GLY A 45 5.17 4.48 -3.52
N LEU A 46 4.87 3.31 -2.94
CA LEU A 46 3.52 2.72 -3.00
C LEU A 46 2.73 2.78 -1.68
N LYS A 47 3.32 3.31 -0.59
CA LYS A 47 2.65 3.52 0.70
C LYS A 47 1.41 4.39 0.56
N ASN A 48 0.27 3.87 1.01
CA ASN A 48 -1.01 4.55 0.88
C ASN A 48 -1.83 4.63 2.18
N LYS A 49 -1.40 3.96 3.26
CA LYS A 49 -2.01 4.01 4.59
C LYS A 49 -1.06 4.61 5.63
N ALA A 50 -1.57 4.90 6.83
CA ALA A 50 -0.80 5.51 7.91
C ALA A 50 0.30 4.57 8.42
N ARG A 51 -0.07 3.31 8.68
CA ARG A 51 0.81 2.21 9.12
C ARG A 51 0.86 1.11 8.04
N PRO A 52 1.90 0.24 8.04
CA PRO A 52 3.20 0.48 8.69
C PRO A 52 3.84 1.78 8.19
N LEU A 53 4.79 2.33 8.94
CA LEU A 53 5.72 3.34 8.42
C LEU A 53 6.51 2.76 7.23
N PHE A 54 7.15 3.62 6.42
CA PHE A 54 7.68 3.19 5.11
C PHE A 54 8.72 2.05 5.20
N ASN A 55 9.55 2.04 6.25
CA ASN A 55 10.56 1.01 6.49
C ASN A 55 10.24 0.17 7.74
N GLU A 56 9.02 0.27 8.26
CA GLU A 56 8.59 -0.55 9.39
C GLU A 56 8.12 -1.90 8.86
N PRO A 57 8.73 -3.02 9.30
CA PRO A 57 8.27 -4.35 8.93
C PRO A 57 6.90 -4.64 9.53
N ALA A 58 6.08 -5.38 8.79
CA ALA A 58 4.83 -5.95 9.27
C ALA A 58 4.80 -7.45 8.96
N ILE A 59 4.07 -8.23 9.76
CA ILE A 59 4.01 -9.69 9.61
C ILE A 59 2.72 -10.12 8.90
N VAL A 60 2.83 -11.06 7.95
CA VAL A 60 1.68 -11.60 7.23
C VAL A 60 0.86 -12.51 8.13
N MET A 61 -0.38 -12.11 8.40
CA MET A 61 -1.32 -12.83 9.26
C MET A 61 -2.35 -13.64 8.47
N GLN A 62 -2.70 -13.18 7.28
CA GLN A 62 -3.62 -13.87 6.38
C GLN A 62 -3.49 -13.34 4.95
N ILE A 63 -3.73 -14.22 3.97
CA ILE A 63 -3.91 -13.86 2.57
C ILE A 63 -5.31 -14.32 2.18
N LEU A 64 -6.09 -13.42 1.59
CA LEU A 64 -7.48 -13.69 1.22
C LEU A 64 -7.54 -14.15 -0.25
N ASP A 65 -8.22 -15.26 -0.50
CA ASP A 65 -8.46 -15.74 -1.87
C ASP A 65 -9.38 -14.78 -2.65
N THR A 66 -10.32 -14.14 -1.94
CA THR A 66 -11.22 -13.12 -2.49
C THR A 66 -10.95 -11.78 -1.81
N PRO A 67 -10.52 -10.74 -2.55
CA PRO A 67 -10.24 -9.43 -1.96
C PRO A 67 -11.50 -8.78 -1.40
N LEU A 68 -11.39 -8.18 -0.22
CA LEU A 68 -12.42 -7.29 0.30
C LEU A 68 -12.36 -5.97 -0.47
N ARG A 69 -13.52 -5.43 -0.82
CA ARG A 69 -13.65 -4.13 -1.48
C ARG A 69 -14.58 -3.27 -0.63
N ASP A 70 -14.03 -2.24 -0.01
CA ASP A 70 -14.84 -1.30 0.77
C ASP A 70 -15.57 -0.37 -0.21
N GLN A 71 -16.82 -0.73 -0.54
CA GLN A 71 -17.65 0.03 -1.48
C GLN A 71 -18.53 1.07 -0.79
N GLU A 72 -18.78 0.95 0.51
CA GLU A 72 -19.84 1.72 1.17
C GLU A 72 -19.37 3.04 1.79
N LYS A 73 -18.06 3.23 1.98
CA LYS A 73 -17.53 4.37 2.76
C LYS A 73 -16.71 5.39 1.99
N GLN A 74 -16.55 5.25 0.68
CA GLN A 74 -15.56 6.05 -0.06
C GLN A 74 -16.11 6.66 -1.35
N ASP A 75 -15.87 7.96 -1.52
CA ASP A 75 -16.16 8.68 -2.77
C ASP A 75 -15.36 8.09 -3.94
N SER A 76 -15.94 7.99 -5.13
CA SER A 76 -15.20 7.52 -6.33
C SER A 76 -13.98 8.37 -6.71
N GLY A 77 -13.88 9.59 -6.14
CA GLY A 77 -12.72 10.48 -6.30
C GLY A 77 -11.55 10.21 -5.35
N THR A 78 -11.63 9.23 -4.43
CA THR A 78 -10.46 8.81 -3.62
C THR A 78 -9.70 7.66 -4.30
N PRO A 79 -8.35 7.67 -4.27
CA PRO A 79 -7.51 6.60 -4.80
C PRO A 79 -7.64 5.28 -4.05
N TYR A 80 -8.37 5.27 -2.93
CA TYR A 80 -8.63 4.06 -2.13
C TYR A 80 -10.02 3.47 -2.42
N PHE A 81 -10.83 4.15 -3.25
CA PHE A 81 -12.12 3.63 -3.67
C PHE A 81 -11.92 2.31 -4.41
N ASN A 82 -12.66 1.28 -3.99
CA ASN A 82 -12.62 -0.05 -4.60
C ASN A 82 -11.21 -0.69 -4.64
N GLU A 83 -10.35 -0.32 -3.69
CA GLU A 83 -9.05 -0.97 -3.49
C GLU A 83 -9.27 -2.46 -3.13
N PRO A 84 -8.60 -3.42 -3.81
CA PRO A 84 -8.72 -4.83 -3.49
C PRO A 84 -7.84 -5.15 -2.29
N LEU A 85 -8.46 -5.34 -1.12
CA LEU A 85 -7.76 -5.67 0.12
C LEU A 85 -7.70 -7.19 0.29
N ASP A 86 -6.55 -7.78 -0.02
CA ASP A 86 -6.30 -9.23 0.01
C ASP A 86 -5.15 -9.68 0.92
N LEU A 87 -4.49 -8.73 1.61
CA LEU A 87 -3.40 -9.01 2.55
C LEU A 87 -3.74 -8.46 3.94
N VAL A 88 -3.64 -9.33 4.94
CA VAL A 88 -3.83 -8.97 6.35
C VAL A 88 -2.48 -8.96 7.03
N LEU A 89 -2.10 -7.81 7.58
CA LEU A 89 -0.82 -7.63 8.26
C LEU A 89 -1.02 -7.29 9.73
N GLY A 90 -0.17 -7.89 10.57
CA GLY A 90 -0.02 -7.58 11.97
C GLY A 90 1.13 -6.59 12.21
N LEU A 91 0.92 -5.67 13.15
CA LEU A 91 1.91 -4.69 13.59
C LEU A 91 1.85 -4.52 15.11
N ILE A 92 2.93 -4.03 15.70
CA ILE A 92 2.92 -3.45 17.04
C ILE A 92 2.67 -1.95 16.90
N ASP A 93 1.71 -1.41 17.64
CA ASP A 93 1.46 0.03 17.69
C ASP A 93 2.35 0.72 18.72
N ASP A 94 2.14 2.03 18.89
CA ASP A 94 2.98 2.85 19.76
C ASP A 94 2.77 2.54 21.26
N ASP A 95 1.67 1.87 21.61
CA ASP A 95 1.36 1.42 22.98
C ASP A 95 1.86 -0.01 23.25
N GLY A 96 2.38 -0.70 22.23
CA GLY A 96 2.89 -2.07 22.33
C GLY A 96 1.85 -3.15 22.01
N ASP A 97 0.66 -2.76 21.54
CA ASP A 97 -0.42 -3.68 21.25
C ASP A 97 -0.30 -4.27 19.84
N PHE A 98 -0.71 -5.54 19.70
CA PHE A 98 -0.74 -6.21 18.41
C PHE A 98 -2.03 -5.87 17.66
N VAL A 99 -1.89 -5.10 16.59
CA VAL A 99 -3.00 -4.58 15.77
C VAL A 99 -2.97 -5.16 14.36
N ILE A 100 -4.14 -5.29 13.74
CA ILE A 100 -4.32 -5.93 12.43
C ILE A 100 -4.97 -4.96 11.45
N PHE A 101 -4.43 -4.92 10.22
CA PHE A 101 -4.97 -4.09 9.14
C PHE A 101 -5.02 -4.85 7.81
N TYR A 102 -5.88 -4.38 6.91
CA TYR A 102 -6.07 -4.92 5.57
C TYR A 102 -5.44 -4.03 4.49
N TYR A 103 -4.77 -4.66 3.54
CA TYR A 103 -3.97 -4.02 2.50
C TYR A 103 -4.14 -4.70 1.14
N ASP A 104 -3.75 -3.99 0.08
CA ASP A 104 -3.51 -4.54 -1.26
C ASP A 104 -2.09 -5.13 -1.31
N LYS A 105 -1.98 -6.45 -1.49
CA LYS A 105 -0.68 -7.15 -1.49
C LYS A 105 0.32 -6.62 -2.51
N ARG A 106 -0.17 -6.04 -3.62
CA ARG A 106 0.68 -5.53 -4.71
C ARG A 106 1.54 -4.34 -4.29
N ARG A 107 1.25 -3.73 -3.14
CA ARG A 107 2.00 -2.58 -2.59
C ARG A 107 3.17 -2.98 -1.69
N PHE A 108 3.30 -4.27 -1.36
CA PHE A 108 4.30 -4.78 -0.44
C PHE A 108 5.36 -5.61 -1.15
N GLU A 109 6.52 -5.71 -0.51
CA GLU A 109 7.61 -6.62 -0.89
C GLU A 109 8.20 -7.29 0.35
N PRO A 110 8.88 -8.44 0.20
CA PRO A 110 9.55 -9.10 1.31
C PRO A 110 10.54 -8.15 1.99
N TYR A 111 10.53 -8.14 3.32
CA TYR A 111 11.54 -7.46 4.11
C TYR A 111 12.86 -8.23 3.98
N GLN A 112 13.95 -7.49 3.75
CA GLN A 112 15.31 -8.05 3.72
C GLN A 112 16.01 -7.63 5.01
N GLU A 113 16.48 -8.61 5.78
CA GLU A 113 17.30 -8.40 6.98
C GLU A 113 18.70 -7.87 6.66
#